data_AF-A0A1E7L3I7-F1
#
_entry.id   AF-A0A1E7L3I7-F1
#
_cell.length_a   1.000
_cell.length_b   1.000
_cell.length_c   1.000
_cell.angle_alpha   90.00
_cell.angle_beta   90.00
_cell.angle_gamma   90.00
#
_symmetry.space_group_name_H-M   'P 1'
#
loop_
_entity.id
_entity.type
_entity.pdbx_description
1 polymer ?
#
loop_
_entity_poly.entity_id
_entity_poly.type
_entity_poly.pdbx_seq_one_letter_code
_entity_poly.pdbx_strand_id
1 'polypeptide(L)' 'MPTTLTLTDRLHALARDAAGHGGEPDVLADRPDGTVVGLADVVAKAHPPTTSTGERELAVRLAVAAHPRLRGILLPP' A
#
# COMPACT_ATOMS: atom_id res chain seq x y z
N MET A 1 -16.20 -24.19 -0.74
CA MET A 1 -14.83 -23.87 -0.30
C MET A 1 -14.58 -22.41 -0.63
N PRO A 2 -14.48 -21.50 0.34
CA PRO A 2 -14.16 -20.11 0.03
C PRO A 2 -12.77 -20.06 -0.59
N THR A 3 -12.66 -19.54 -1.81
CA THR A 3 -11.38 -19.39 -2.50
C THR A 3 -10.53 -18.40 -1.69
N THR A 4 -9.39 -18.84 -1.17
CA THR A 4 -8.45 -17.92 -0.52
C THR A 4 -7.85 -17.02 -1.59
N LEU A 5 -8.22 -15.74 -1.57
CA LEU A 5 -7.60 -14.72 -2.42
C LEU A 5 -6.10 -14.61 -2.12
N THR A 6 -5.29 -14.48 -3.16
CA THR A 6 -3.86 -14.22 -3.01
C THR A 6 -3.62 -12.82 -2.42
N LEU A 7 -2.41 -12.57 -1.92
CA LEU A 7 -2.04 -11.24 -1.43
C LEU A 7 -2.17 -10.18 -2.54
N THR A 8 -1.76 -10.53 -3.76
CA THR A 8 -1.88 -9.68 -4.95
C THR A 8 -3.34 -9.36 -5.27
N ASP A 9 -4.24 -10.35 -5.23
CA ASP A 9 -5.68 -10.10 -5.45
C ASP A 9 -6.26 -9.11 -4.44
N ARG A 10 -5.83 -9.22 -3.17
CA ARG A 10 -6.23 -8.27 -2.12
C ARG A 10 -5.69 -6.88 -2.37
N LEU A 11 -4.44 -6.76 -2.80
CA LEU A 11 -3.84 -5.47 -3.15
C LEU A 11 -4.51 -4.83 -4.38
N HIS A 12 -4.84 -5.62 -5.41
CA HIS A 12 -5.59 -5.15 -6.57
C HIS A 12 -6.98 -4.61 -6.16
N ALA A 13 -7.67 -5.32 -5.26
CA ALA A 13 -8.96 -4.86 -4.74
C ALA A 13 -8.82 -3.55 -3.94
N LEU A 14 -7.81 -3.45 -3.08
CA LEU A 14 -7.54 -2.23 -2.28
C LEU A 14 -7.24 -1.03 -3.19
N ALA A 15 -6.41 -1.23 -4.21
CA ALA A 15 -6.05 -0.18 -5.16
C ALA A 15 -7.28 0.31 -5.93
N ARG A 16 -8.16 -0.60 -6.38
CA ARG A 16 -9.42 -0.26 -7.05
C ARG A 16 -10.37 0.53 -6.17
N ASP A 17 -10.54 0.13 -4.92
CA ASP A 17 -11.41 0.83 -3.96
C ASP A 17 -10.91 2.26 -3.70
N ALA A 18 -9.60 2.42 -3.48
CA ALA A 18 -9.00 3.71 -3.20
C ALA A 18 -8.95 4.65 -4.42
N ALA A 19 -8.76 4.14 -5.63
CA ALA A 19 -8.69 4.97 -6.85
C ALA A 19 -10.06 5.53 -7.27
N GLY A 20 -11.17 4.90 -6.88
CA GLY A 20 -12.53 5.39 -7.15
C GLY A 20 -12.96 5.40 -8.62
N HIS A 21 -12.09 5.01 -9.57
CA HIS A 21 -12.39 4.93 -11.00
C HIS A 21 -11.52 3.90 -11.74
N GLY A 22 -11.88 3.64 -13.00
CA GLY A 22 -11.41 2.49 -13.79
C GLY A 22 -9.94 2.49 -14.17
N GLY A 23 -9.44 1.27 -14.38
CA GLY A 23 -8.10 0.89 -14.78
C GLY A 23 -7.79 -0.50 -14.20
N GLU A 24 -6.83 -1.20 -14.79
CA GLU A 24 -6.37 -2.47 -14.23
C GLU A 24 -5.16 -2.21 -13.33
N PRO A 25 -5.21 -2.61 -12.04
CA PRO A 25 -4.03 -2.53 -11.18
C PRO A 25 -2.90 -3.38 -11.75
N ASP A 26 -1.68 -2.87 -11.66
CA ASP A 26 -0.48 -3.58 -12.09
C ASP A 26 0.50 -3.78 -10.92
N VAL A 27 1.22 -4.89 -10.95
CA VAL A 27 2.26 -5.18 -9.95
C VAL A 27 3.49 -4.37 -10.29
N LEU A 28 3.77 -3.34 -9.48
CA LEU A 28 4.94 -2.49 -9.66
C LEU A 28 6.23 -3.14 -9.13
N ALA A 29 6.10 -3.94 -8.06
CA ALA A 29 7.20 -4.70 -7.50
C ALA A 29 6.66 -5.90 -6.72
N ASP A 30 7.30 -7.06 -6.88
CA ASP A 30 7.06 -8.24 -6.06
C ASP A 30 8.38 -8.72 -5.49
N ARG A 31 8.60 -8.49 -4.19
CA ARG A 31 9.87 -8.74 -3.51
C ARG A 31 9.62 -9.41 -2.17
N PRO A 32 10.64 -10.10 -1.61
CA PRO A 32 10.50 -10.76 -0.30
C PRO A 32 10.12 -9.81 0.84
N ASP A 33 10.45 -8.52 0.73
CA ASP A 33 10.12 -7.48 1.72
C ASP A 33 8.74 -6.84 1.51
N GLY A 34 8.03 -7.22 0.44
CA GLY A 34 6.64 -6.84 0.20
C GLY A 34 6.29 -6.71 -1.28
N THR A 35 5.00 -6.91 -1.57
CA THR A 35 4.39 -6.70 -2.89
C THR A 35 3.79 -5.28 -2.97
N VAL A 36 3.95 -4.64 -4.12
CA VAL A 36 3.46 -3.29 -4.42
C VAL A 36 2.65 -3.33 -5.72
N VAL A 37 1.44 -2.77 -5.66
CA VAL A 37 0.50 -2.67 -6.78
C VAL A 37 0.14 -1.21 -6.98
N GLY A 38 0.07 -0.77 -8.23
CA GLY A 38 -0.31 0.59 -8.62
C GLY A 38 -1.59 0.64 -9.42
N LEU A 39 -2.38 1.69 -9.22
CA LEU A 39 -3.52 2.05 -10.07
C LEU A 39 -3.68 3.58 -10.09
N ALA A 40 -3.58 4.20 -11.26
CA ALA A 40 -3.62 5.67 -11.40
C ALA A 40 -2.59 6.36 -10.47
N ASP A 41 -3.04 7.19 -9.53
CA ASP A 41 -2.22 7.87 -8.53
C ASP A 41 -2.17 7.13 -7.18
N VAL A 42 -2.78 5.94 -7.10
CA VAL A 42 -2.81 5.09 -5.90
C VAL A 42 -1.74 4.01 -5.98
N VAL A 43 -1.07 3.78 -4.85
CA VAL A 43 -0.17 2.65 -4.63
C VAL A 43 -0.62 1.88 -3.40
N ALA A 44 -0.86 0.58 -3.55
CA ALA A 44 -1.12 -0.35 -2.47
C ALA A 44 0.14 -1.18 -2.19
N LYS A 45 0.56 -1.26 -0.93
CA LYS A 45 1.73 -2.05 -0.52
C LYS A 45 1.38 -2.98 0.63
N ALA A 46 1.75 -4.25 0.50
CA ALA A 46 1.71 -5.18 1.61
C ALA A 46 2.94 -5.00 2.51
N HIS A 47 2.70 -4.99 3.82
CA HIS A 47 3.74 -5.03 4.84
C HIS A 47 3.76 -6.40 5.50
N PRO A 48 4.93 -6.91 5.92
CA PRO A 48 5.02 -8.10 6.76
C PRO A 48 4.19 -7.93 8.03
N PRO A 49 3.69 -9.03 8.62
CA PRO A 49 3.07 -8.98 9.94
C PRO A 49 3.98 -8.25 10.92
N THR A 50 3.44 -7.26 11.61
CA THR A 50 4.18 -6.43 12.56
C THR A 50 3.61 -6.59 13.97
N THR A 51 4.41 -6.24 14.98
CA THR A 51 3.92 -6.08 16.35
C THR A 51 2.98 -4.87 16.43
N SER A 52 2.16 -4.80 17.48
CA SER A 52 1.30 -3.64 17.76
C SER A 52 2.10 -2.33 17.92
N THR A 53 3.34 -2.41 18.36
CA THR A 53 4.28 -1.27 18.35
C THR A 53 4.61 -0.86 16.91
N GLY A 54 4.99 -1.79 16.06
CA GLY A 54 5.32 -1.48 14.67
C GLY A 54 4.12 -1.00 13.83
N GLU A 55 2.89 -1.43 14.16
CA GLU A 55 1.66 -0.86 13.58
C GLU A 55 1.53 0.63 13.90
N ARG A 56 1.74 1.02 15.17
CA ARG A 56 1.72 2.44 15.58
C ARG A 56 2.82 3.24 14.91
N GLU A 57 4.04 2.71 14.82
CA GLU A 57 5.15 3.38 14.13
C GLU A 57 4.89 3.57 12.63
N LEU A 58 4.26 2.59 11.97
CA LEU A 58 3.83 2.73 10.58
C LEU A 58 2.75 3.80 10.43
N ALA A 59 1.76 3.82 11.31
CA ALA A 59 0.70 4.84 11.29
C ALA A 59 1.26 6.26 11.44
N VAL A 60 2.25 6.46 12.32
CA VAL A 60 2.94 7.76 12.47
C VAL A 60 3.66 8.14 11.18
N ARG A 61 4.42 7.22 10.58
CA ARG A 61 5.13 7.47 9.30
C ARG A 61 4.17 7.82 8.16
N LEU A 62 3.04 7.13 8.06
CA LEU A 62 2.00 7.44 7.08
C LEU A 62 1.36 8.81 7.32
N ALA A 63 1.07 9.16 8.57
CA ALA A 63 0.52 10.48 8.92
C ALA A 63 1.48 11.62 8.58
N VAL A 64 2.79 11.43 8.83
CA VAL A 64 3.83 12.39 8.43
C VAL A 64 3.90 12.48 6.90
N ALA A 65 3.95 11.36 6.18
CA ALA A 65 4.00 11.34 4.71
C ALA A 65 2.76 12.00 4.06
N ALA A 66 1.59 11.90 4.68
CA ALA A 66 0.35 12.51 4.22
C ALA A 66 0.24 14.02 4.55
N HIS A 67 1.16 14.59 5.34
CA HIS A 67 1.05 15.96 5.79
C HIS A 67 1.21 16.96 4.63
N PRO A 68 0.28 17.92 4.41
CA PRO A 68 0.30 18.80 3.23
C PRO A 68 1.60 19.60 3.04
N ARG A 69 2.26 20.00 4.14
CA ARG A 69 3.54 20.72 4.11
C ARG A 69 4.73 19.86 3.64
N LEU A 70 4.58 18.54 3.59
CA LEU A 70 5.61 17.58 3.18
C LEU A 70 5.35 17.00 1.79
N ARG A 71 4.33 17.50 1.07
CA ARG A 71 3.99 17.02 -0.28
C ARG A 71 5.17 17.23 -1.23
N GLY A 72 5.56 16.16 -1.94
CA GLY A 72 6.69 16.17 -2.87
C GLY A 72 8.07 16.10 -2.21
N ILE A 73 8.14 15.97 -0.88
CA ILE A 73 9.39 15.81 -0.14
C ILE A 73 9.57 14.32 0.16
N LEU A 74 10.67 13.75 -0.32
CA LEU A 74 11.12 12.42 0.10
C LEU A 74 11.84 12.56 1.45
N LEU A 75 11.23 12.02 2.50
CA LEU A 75 11.86 11.97 3.81
C LEU A 75 12.91 10.86 3.85
N PRO A 76 14.04 11.07 4.57
CA PRO A 76 14.96 9.98 4.85
C PRO A 76 14.26 8.90 5.69
N PRO A 77 14.70 7.62 5.56
CA PRO A 77 14.10 6.49 6.25
C PRO A 77 14.23 6.56 7.77
#